data_AF-A9A3T5-F1
#
_entry.id   AF-A9A3T5-F1
#
_cell.length_a   1.000
_cell.length_b   1.000
_cell.length_c   1.000
_cell.angle_alpha   90.00
_cell.angle_beta   90.00
_cell.angle_gamma   90.00
#
_symmetry.space_group_name_H-M   'P 1'
#
loop_
_entity.id
_entity.type
_entity.pdbx_description
1 polymer ?
#
loop_
_entity_poly.entity_id
_entity_poly.type
_entity_poly.pdbx_seq_one_letter_code
_entity_poly.pdbx_strand_id
1 'polypeptide(L)'
;MAITLEISTKNYSDDAFNIKRALSHMETLTGAYNGYMFSEPKENFGWTFFQIAFKSDLHDGITTKFADMLTRYRSKPEEKFAEFMRDYFASKNCEVKVRVVA
;
A
#
# COMPACT_ATOMS: atom_id res chain seq x y z
N MET A 1 9.01 4.42 -10.82
CA MET A 1 8.37 3.72 -9.69
C MET A 1 9.37 3.70 -8.55
N ALA A 2 8.94 3.99 -7.33
CA ALA A 2 9.82 4.01 -6.15
C ALA A 2 9.79 2.69 -5.39
N ILE A 3 8.61 2.11 -5.21
CA ILE A 3 8.43 0.83 -4.52
C ILE A 3 7.20 0.11 -5.08
N THR A 4 7.25 -1.22 -5.09
CA THR A 4 6.11 -2.08 -5.42
C THR A 4 5.78 -2.96 -4.23
N LEU A 5 4.50 -3.02 -3.87
CA LEU A 5 4.02 -3.87 -2.79
C LEU A 5 3.11 -4.96 -3.35
N GLU A 6 3.34 -6.21 -2.97
CA GLU A 6 2.39 -7.30 -3.18
C GLU A 6 1.39 -7.32 -2.03
N ILE A 7 0.12 -7.38 -2.40
CA ILE A 7 -1.02 -7.50 -1.51
C ILE A 7 -1.61 -8.90 -1.67
N SER A 8 -1.77 -9.62 -0.57
CA SER A 8 -2.48 -10.90 -0.54
C SER A 8 -3.75 -10.77 0.30
N THR A 9 -4.89 -11.14 -0.27
CA THR A 9 -6.21 -11.06 0.36
C THR A 9 -7.04 -12.31 0.10
N LYS A 10 -8.00 -12.60 0.98
CA LYS A 10 -9.09 -13.56 0.74
C LYS A 10 -10.39 -12.92 0.24
N ASN A 11 -10.50 -11.60 0.27
CA ASN A 11 -11.69 -10.83 -0.13
C ASN A 11 -11.30 -9.71 -1.13
N TYR A 12 -10.92 -10.11 -2.35
CA TYR A 12 -10.40 -9.18 -3.34
C TYR A 12 -11.35 -8.04 -3.70
N SER A 13 -12.65 -8.32 -3.86
CA SER A 13 -13.63 -7.32 -4.29
C SER A 13 -13.69 -6.14 -3.33
N ASP A 14 -13.85 -6.41 -2.04
CA ASP A 14 -13.99 -5.36 -1.02
C ASP A 14 -12.64 -4.69 -0.73
N ASP A 15 -11.58 -5.47 -0.56
CA ASP A 15 -10.26 -4.95 -0.22
C ASP A 15 -9.68 -4.10 -1.36
N ALA A 16 -9.82 -4.52 -2.62
CA ALA A 16 -9.33 -3.72 -3.74
C ALA A 16 -10.07 -2.37 -3.83
N PHE A 17 -11.38 -2.35 -3.58
CA PHE A 17 -12.16 -1.11 -3.55
C PHE A 17 -11.73 -0.20 -2.37
N ASN A 18 -11.65 -0.76 -1.17
CA ASN A 18 -11.29 -0.02 0.04
C ASN A 18 -9.86 0.51 -0.02
N ILE A 19 -8.91 -0.28 -0.54
CA ILE A 19 -7.52 0.15 -0.75
C ILE A 19 -7.47 1.29 -1.78
N LYS A 20 -8.18 1.19 -2.91
CA LYS A 20 -8.24 2.30 -3.90
C LYS A 20 -8.75 3.58 -3.26
N ARG A 21 -9.84 3.50 -2.48
CA ARG A 21 -10.39 4.64 -1.75
C ARG A 21 -9.40 5.21 -0.73
N ALA A 22 -8.71 4.34 0.01
CA ALA A 22 -7.70 4.71 0.98
C ALA A 22 -6.53 5.44 0.33
N LEU A 23 -6.03 4.92 -0.79
CA LEU A 23 -4.94 5.53 -1.55
C LEU A 23 -5.38 6.86 -2.19
N SER A 24 -6.61 6.98 -2.69
CA SER A 24 -7.14 8.27 -3.17
C SER A 24 -7.16 9.35 -2.08
N HIS A 25 -7.49 8.96 -0.85
CA HIS A 25 -7.38 9.86 0.29
C HIS A 25 -5.91 10.20 0.59
N MET A 26 -5.00 9.23 0.48
CA MET A 26 -3.57 9.47 0.63
C MET A 26 -3.01 10.46 -0.40
N GLU A 27 -3.40 10.33 -1.67
CA GLU A 27 -3.03 11.29 -2.74
C GLU A 27 -3.52 12.70 -2.41
N THR A 28 -4.72 12.84 -1.86
CA THR A 28 -5.25 14.14 -1.42
C THR A 28 -4.42 14.73 -0.27
N LEU A 29 -3.99 13.88 0.67
CA LEU A 29 -3.18 14.31 1.81
C LEU A 29 -1.77 14.75 1.39
N THR A 30 -1.18 14.11 0.39
CA THR A 30 0.18 14.40 -0.08
C THR A 30 0.24 15.37 -1.27
N GLY A 31 -0.88 15.60 -1.95
CA GLY A 31 -0.93 16.36 -3.21
C GLY A 31 -0.38 15.58 -4.43
N ALA A 32 -0.05 14.30 -4.27
CA ALA A 32 0.57 13.46 -5.30
C ALA A 32 -0.47 12.58 -6.01
N TYR A 33 -1.22 13.15 -6.93
CA TYR A 33 -2.28 12.47 -7.69
C TYR A 33 -1.74 11.52 -8.76
N ASN A 34 -2.52 10.48 -9.09
CA ASN A 34 -2.11 9.40 -10.01
C ASN A 34 -0.80 8.73 -9.58
N GLY A 35 -0.58 8.62 -8.27
CA GLY A 35 0.65 8.20 -7.62
C GLY A 35 0.82 6.69 -7.47
N TYR A 36 -0.16 5.89 -7.88
CA TYR A 36 -0.08 4.42 -7.79
C TYR A 36 -0.74 3.71 -8.97
N MET A 37 -0.37 2.44 -9.18
CA MET A 37 -0.93 1.55 -10.20
C MET A 37 -1.16 0.15 -9.64
N PHE A 38 -2.30 -0.46 -9.96
CA PHE A 38 -2.61 -1.84 -9.61
C PHE A 38 -2.21 -2.77 -10.76
N SER A 39 -1.65 -3.95 -10.44
CA SER A 39 -1.54 -5.05 -11.39
C SER A 39 -2.86 -5.78 -11.56
N GLU A 40 -2.91 -6.66 -12.56
CA GLU A 40 -3.95 -7.69 -12.63
C GLU A 40 -3.88 -8.61 -11.41
N PRO A 41 -5.03 -9.03 -10.85
CA PRO A 41 -5.08 -9.99 -9.77
C PRO A 41 -4.77 -11.41 -10.27
N LYS A 42 -4.10 -12.18 -9.42
CA LYS A 42 -3.86 -13.61 -9.61
C LYS A 42 -4.46 -14.39 -8.45
N GLU A 43 -5.34 -15.32 -8.76
CA GLU A 43 -5.94 -16.20 -7.76
C GLU A 43 -5.13 -17.49 -7.59
N ASN A 44 -4.95 -17.92 -6.34
CA ASN A 44 -4.29 -19.17 -6.00
C ASN A 44 -4.77 -19.68 -4.63
N PHE A 45 -5.33 -20.90 -4.58
CA PHE A 45 -5.80 -21.57 -3.36
C PHE A 45 -6.62 -20.69 -2.39
N GLY A 46 -7.65 -20.01 -2.90
CA GLY A 46 -8.54 -19.17 -2.09
C GLY A 46 -7.93 -17.84 -1.62
N TRP A 47 -6.76 -17.49 -2.14
CA TRP A 47 -6.13 -16.18 -2.00
C TRP A 47 -6.06 -15.49 -3.35
N THR A 48 -6.17 -14.16 -3.33
CA THR A 48 -5.88 -13.29 -4.46
C THR A 48 -4.63 -12.49 -4.15
N PHE A 49 -3.73 -12.43 -5.13
CA PHE A 49 -2.46 -11.71 -5.08
C PHE A 49 -2.48 -10.63 -6.16
N PHE A 50 -2.13 -9.41 -5.80
CA PHE A 50 -1.99 -8.31 -6.76
C PHE A 50 -0.92 -7.35 -6.26
N GLN A 51 -0.34 -6.58 -7.17
CA GLN A 51 0.70 -5.62 -6.84
C GLN A 51 0.17 -4.20 -6.93
N ILE A 52 0.72 -3.34 -6.07
CA ILE A 52 0.54 -1.89 -6.12
C ILE A 52 1.91 -1.27 -6.30
N ALA A 53 2.14 -0.69 -7.47
CA ALA A 53 3.34 0.09 -7.75
C ALA A 53 3.11 1.55 -7.35
N PHE A 54 3.98 2.09 -6.50
CA PHE A 54 3.95 3.48 -6.07
C PHE A 54 4.95 4.30 -6.89
N LYS A 55 4.51 5.45 -7.39
CA LYS A 55 5.38 6.45 -8.00
C LYS A 55 6.13 7.22 -6.91
N SER A 56 7.29 7.78 -7.28
CA SER A 56 8.17 8.49 -6.36
C SER A 56 7.45 9.61 -5.61
N ASP A 57 6.68 10.44 -6.31
CA ASP A 57 5.98 11.59 -5.70
C ASP A 57 5.04 11.18 -4.56
N LEU A 58 4.26 10.09 -4.74
CA LEU A 58 3.37 9.61 -3.70
C LEU A 58 4.13 8.90 -2.58
N HIS A 59 5.14 8.09 -2.91
CA HIS A 59 5.98 7.43 -1.92
C HIS A 59 6.69 8.45 -1.01
N ASP A 60 7.30 9.47 -1.61
CA ASP A 60 8.06 10.50 -0.90
C ASP A 60 7.12 11.44 -0.15
N GLY A 61 5.95 11.74 -0.72
CA GLY A 61 4.89 12.49 -0.06
C GLY A 61 4.38 11.78 1.20
N ILE A 62 4.15 10.46 1.13
CA ILE A 62 3.77 9.65 2.30
C ILE A 62 4.91 9.63 3.31
N THR A 63 6.13 9.33 2.86
CA THR A 63 7.31 9.20 3.73
C THR A 63 7.60 10.49 4.50
N THR A 64 7.42 11.63 3.83
CA THR A 64 7.61 12.96 4.42
C THR A 64 6.46 13.33 5.36
N LYS A 65 5.21 13.20 4.91
CA LYS A 65 4.03 13.61 5.69
C LYS A 65 3.82 12.76 6.94
N PHE A 66 4.20 11.48 6.89
CA PHE A 66 4.02 10.52 7.97
C PHE A 66 5.35 10.04 8.57
N ALA A 67 6.42 10.84 8.44
CA ALA A 67 7.75 10.50 8.96
C ALA A 67 7.69 10.05 10.44
N ASP A 68 6.96 10.79 11.29
CA ASP A 68 6.80 10.47 12.71
C ASP A 68 6.14 9.11 12.95
N MET A 69 5.23 8.68 12.08
CA MET A 69 4.64 7.33 12.17
C MET A 69 5.63 6.27 11.69
N LEU A 70 6.35 6.55 10.61
CA LEU A 70 7.35 5.65 10.03
C LEU A 70 8.53 5.38 10.97
N THR A 71 8.89 6.34 11.83
CA THR A 71 9.96 6.13 12.84
C THR A 71 9.63 5.04 13.86
N ARG A 72 8.36 4.69 14.04
CA ARG A 72 7.92 3.64 15.00
C ARG A 72 8.32 2.23 14.54
N TYR A 73 8.48 2.04 13.23
CA TYR A 73 8.92 0.78 12.65
C TYR A 73 10.45 0.67 12.73
N ARG A 74 10.95 -0.52 13.08
CA ARG A 74 12.39 -0.78 13.29
C ARG A 74 13.08 -1.42 12.07
N SER A 75 12.32 -1.71 11.02
CA SER A 75 12.76 -2.41 9.82
C SER A 75 13.58 -1.52 8.86
N LYS A 76 14.05 -2.08 7.74
CA LYS A 76 14.70 -1.30 6.66
C LYS A 76 13.69 -0.34 6.01
N PRO A 77 14.11 0.77 5.36
CA PRO A 77 13.19 1.79 4.85
C PRO A 77 12.00 1.26 4.03
N GLU A 78 12.26 0.37 3.07
CA GLU A 78 11.22 -0.24 2.22
C GLU A 78 10.23 -1.10 3.04
N GLU A 79 10.75 -1.88 3.99
CA GLU A 79 9.93 -2.69 4.89
C GLU A 79 9.10 -1.83 5.85
N LYS A 80 9.64 -0.70 6.33
CA LYS A 80 8.86 0.25 7.14
C LYS A 80 7.67 0.80 6.35
N PHE A 81 7.88 1.09 5.07
CA PHE A 81 6.79 1.54 4.20
C PHE A 81 5.74 0.45 4.03
N ALA A 82 6.14 -0.80 3.78
CA ALA A 82 5.21 -1.93 3.68
C ALA A 82 4.43 -2.16 4.99
N GLU A 83 5.09 -2.11 6.15
CA GLU A 83 4.46 -2.23 7.48
C GLU A 83 3.48 -1.08 7.75
N PHE A 84 3.86 0.16 7.42
CA PHE A 84 2.97 1.31 7.49
C PHE A 84 1.74 1.14 6.61
N MET A 85 1.91 0.72 5.35
CA MET A 85 0.80 0.50 4.43
C MET A 85 -0.12 -0.62 4.90
N ARG A 86 0.42 -1.71 5.46
CA ARG A 86 -0.37 -2.77 6.09
C ARG A 86 -1.25 -2.23 7.19
N ASP A 87 -0.68 -1.48 8.14
CA ASP A 87 -1.42 -0.93 9.27
C ASP A 87 -2.45 0.12 8.82
N TYR A 88 -2.09 0.92 7.82
CA TYR A 88 -3.00 1.87 7.20
C TYR A 88 -4.20 1.16 6.56
N PHE A 89 -3.98 0.10 5.78
CA PHE A 89 -5.05 -0.68 5.17
C PHE A 89 -5.92 -1.39 6.22
N ALA A 90 -5.31 -1.94 7.27
CA ALA A 90 -6.06 -2.50 8.40
C ALA A 90 -6.99 -1.46 9.04
N SER A 91 -6.54 -0.20 9.19
CA SER A 91 -7.38 0.91 9.67
C SER A 91 -8.55 1.27 8.76
N LYS A 92 -8.56 0.74 7.52
CA LYS A 92 -9.63 0.90 6.52
C LYS A 92 -10.41 -0.40 6.31
N ASN A 93 -10.41 -1.29 7.31
CA ASN A 93 -11.10 -2.58 7.30
C ASN A 93 -10.60 -3.54 6.20
N CYS A 94 -9.33 -3.44 5.80
CA CYS A 94 -8.72 -4.39 4.87
C CYS A 94 -7.77 -5.33 5.63
N GLU A 95 -8.14 -6.59 5.77
CA GLU A 95 -7.30 -7.60 6.43
C GLU A 95 -6.38 -8.27 5.39
N VAL A 96 -5.34 -7.55 4.98
CA VAL A 96 -4.44 -7.97 3.91
C VAL A 96 -3.02 -8.22 4.39
N LYS A 97 -2.30 -9.10 3.70
CA LYS A 97 -0.84 -9.22 3.83
C LYS A 97 -0.18 -8.28 2.84
N VAL A 98 0.89 -7.63 3.27
CA VAL A 98 1.67 -6.69 2.45
C VAL A 98 3.13 -7.12 2.47
N ARG A 99 3.78 -7.14 1.32
CA ARG A 99 5.21 -7.45 1.18
C ARG A 99 5.85 -6.56 0.11
N VAL A 100 7.10 -6.17 0.31
CA VAL A 100 7.90 -5.51 -0.73
C VAL A 100 8.21 -6.49 -1.87
N VAL A 101 8.02 -6.06 -3.11
CA VAL A 101 8.46 -6.78 -4.32
C VAL A 101 9.72 -6.11 -4.83
N ALA A 102 10.81 -6.88 -4.91
CA ALA A 102 12.10 -6.46 -5.46
C ALA A 102 12.09 -6.43 -6.99
#